data_AF-A0A355S1E6-F1
#
_entry.id   AF-A0A355S1E6-F1
#
_cell.length_a   1.000
_cell.length_b   1.000
_cell.length_c   1.000
_cell.angle_alpha   90.00
_cell.angle_beta   90.00
_cell.angle_gamma   90.00
#
_symmetry.space_group_name_H-M   'P 1'
#
loop_
_entity.id
_entity.type
_entity.pdbx_description
1 polymer ?
#
loop_
_entity_poly.entity_id
_entity_poly.type
_entity_poly.pdbx_seq_one_letter_code
_entity_poly.pdbx_strand_id
1 'polypeptide(L)'
;MSLFGGVRRGVFTVPGDGCIDFKPLFKILEDNDYEGWFIVEAEQDPAKANPYLVQAGKIGEPQIIKVTSRDPEAPPISYVKVSGGIFLDMTIHDFDMVRYLSGSDVKEVYTNAAVLIDSAIGDAGDVDTAIITLKFKNGAIGVIDNSRKAAYGYDQRVEVFGSKGSVTVSNDTDSSAVLSTEDGVFSEKPKYFFLERYKDSFVEELREFFDAVKNDTDTPVSGMDGLKPVLIGLAAKKSYLENRPVKAEDIEL
;
A
#
# COMPACT_ATOMS: atom_id res chain seq x y z
N MET A 1 10.95 -16.85 14.69
CA MET A 1 11.10 -15.49 15.26
C MET A 1 9.78 -14.78 14.96
N SER A 2 9.10 -14.12 15.90
CA SER A 2 7.73 -13.63 15.65
C SER A 2 7.71 -12.47 14.65
N LEU A 3 6.57 -12.23 13.99
CA LEU A 3 6.26 -11.03 13.19
C LEU A 3 6.77 -9.72 13.84
N PHE A 4 6.75 -9.65 15.18
CA PHE A 4 7.28 -8.53 15.98
C PHE A 4 8.80 -8.29 15.85
N GLY A 5 9.58 -9.28 15.42
CA GLY A 5 11.03 -9.20 15.24
C GLY A 5 11.43 -8.51 13.93
N GLY A 6 10.75 -8.82 12.82
CA GLY A 6 10.96 -8.16 11.53
C GLY A 6 10.51 -6.70 11.53
N VAL A 7 9.38 -6.41 12.20
CA VAL A 7 8.90 -5.03 12.38
C VAL A 7 9.88 -4.15 13.18
N ARG A 8 10.63 -4.73 14.14
CA ARG A 8 11.64 -3.99 14.91
C ARG A 8 12.90 -3.63 14.12
N ARG A 9 13.18 -4.38 13.06
CA ARG A 9 14.34 -4.20 12.19
C ARG A 9 14.01 -3.47 10.90
N GLY A 10 12.73 -3.23 10.66
CA GLY A 10 12.31 -2.28 9.68
C GLY A 10 11.89 -2.90 8.36
N VAL A 11 10.96 -3.85 8.41
CA VAL A 11 10.37 -4.44 7.22
C VAL A 11 8.86 -4.29 7.18
N PHE A 12 8.39 -4.00 5.95
CA PHE A 12 7.00 -3.99 5.54
C PHE A 12 6.80 -4.92 4.33
N THR A 13 5.55 -5.34 4.17
CA THR A 13 4.98 -6.24 3.17
C THR A 13 4.45 -5.45 1.95
N VAL A 14 4.33 -6.10 0.76
CA VAL A 14 3.74 -5.55 -0.49
C VAL A 14 3.13 -6.69 -1.33
N PRO A 15 2.26 -6.38 -2.32
CA PRO A 15 2.33 -7.13 -3.59
C PRO A 15 2.24 -6.33 -4.92
N GLY A 16 3.13 -6.65 -5.86
CA GLY A 16 2.91 -6.88 -7.31
C GLY A 16 2.69 -5.68 -8.25
N ASP A 17 3.45 -5.61 -9.34
CA ASP A 17 3.27 -4.72 -10.52
C ASP A 17 1.99 -5.00 -11.35
N GLY A 18 1.02 -5.72 -10.76
CA GLY A 18 -0.25 -6.09 -11.39
C GLY A 18 -0.16 -6.90 -12.70
N CYS A 19 1.04 -7.24 -13.19
CA CYS A 19 1.25 -7.84 -14.51
C CYS A 19 1.38 -9.38 -14.48
N ILE A 20 1.47 -9.95 -13.28
CA ILE A 20 1.59 -11.39 -13.04
C ILE A 20 0.20 -11.98 -12.77
N ASP A 21 -0.21 -12.97 -13.57
CA ASP A 21 -1.34 -13.83 -13.19
C ASP A 21 -0.90 -14.71 -12.02
N PHE A 22 -1.29 -14.31 -10.81
CA PHE A 22 -0.92 -15.00 -9.59
C PHE A 22 -1.67 -16.33 -9.41
N LYS A 23 -2.77 -16.61 -10.13
CA LYS A 23 -3.57 -17.83 -9.90
C LYS A 23 -2.78 -19.11 -10.21
N PRO A 24 -2.11 -19.26 -11.37
CA PRO A 24 -1.26 -20.41 -11.63
C PRO A 24 -0.12 -20.54 -10.64
N LEU A 25 0.45 -19.41 -10.19
CA LEU A 25 1.56 -19.38 -9.26
C LEU A 25 1.13 -19.92 -7.89
N PHE A 26 0.07 -19.35 -7.30
CA PHE A 26 -0.47 -19.83 -6.02
C PHE A 26 -0.96 -21.28 -6.12
N LYS A 27 -1.56 -21.67 -7.25
CA LYS A 27 -1.95 -23.07 -7.48
C LYS A 27 -0.74 -24.01 -7.49
N ILE A 28 0.38 -23.63 -8.10
CA ILE A 28 1.61 -24.43 -8.06
C ILE A 28 2.15 -24.53 -6.63
N LEU A 29 2.12 -23.43 -5.87
CA LEU A 29 2.56 -23.43 -4.47
C LEU A 29 1.67 -24.36 -3.62
N GLU A 30 0.35 -24.26 -3.77
CA GLU A 30 -0.64 -25.09 -3.09
C GLU A 30 -0.51 -26.57 -3.48
N ASP A 31 -0.45 -26.88 -4.77
CA ASP A 31 -0.32 -28.25 -5.30
C ASP A 31 1.00 -28.94 -4.85
N ASN A 32 1.97 -28.19 -4.32
CA ASN A 32 3.26 -28.70 -3.83
C ASN A 32 3.46 -28.52 -2.32
N ASP A 33 2.41 -28.22 -1.55
CA ASP A 33 2.47 -27.97 -0.10
C ASP A 33 3.60 -26.98 0.27
N TYR A 34 3.80 -25.96 -0.57
CA TYR A 34 4.88 -24.99 -0.39
C TYR A 34 4.57 -24.06 0.80
N GLU A 35 5.29 -24.24 1.89
CA GLU A 35 5.25 -23.37 3.08
C GLU A 35 6.45 -22.39 3.15
N GLY A 36 7.22 -22.29 2.06
CA GLY A 36 8.41 -21.45 2.00
C GLY A 36 8.10 -19.96 1.78
N TRP A 37 9.13 -19.22 1.36
CA TRP A 37 9.11 -17.76 1.24
C TRP A 37 8.62 -17.24 -0.12
N PHE A 38 8.07 -16.02 -0.12
CA PHE A 38 7.64 -15.32 -1.33
C PHE A 38 8.10 -13.85 -1.22
N ILE A 39 8.89 -13.37 -2.19
CA ILE A 39 9.40 -11.97 -2.20
C ILE A 39 8.48 -11.15 -3.09
N VAL A 40 7.96 -10.05 -2.55
CA VAL A 40 7.24 -9.04 -3.32
C VAL A 40 7.61 -7.64 -2.81
N GLU A 41 8.13 -6.82 -3.72
CA GLU A 41 8.92 -5.60 -3.52
C GLU A 41 8.38 -4.59 -2.49
N ALA A 42 9.18 -4.08 -1.55
CA ALA A 42 8.72 -3.13 -0.52
C ALA A 42 8.83 -1.61 -0.86
N GLU A 43 7.76 -0.84 -0.59
CA GLU A 43 7.67 0.61 -0.86
C GLU A 43 7.61 1.54 0.38
N GLN A 44 8.02 1.16 1.60
CA GLN A 44 8.16 2.17 2.66
C GLN A 44 9.27 1.91 3.66
N ASP A 45 9.94 2.98 4.13
CA ASP A 45 11.04 2.93 5.09
C ASP A 45 10.49 3.10 6.52
N PRO A 46 10.53 2.06 7.36
CA PRO A 46 10.04 2.09 8.74
C PRO A 46 10.89 2.91 9.70
N ALA A 47 12.13 3.23 9.36
CA ALA A 47 12.89 4.21 10.10
C ALA A 47 12.27 5.62 9.98
N LYS A 48 11.59 5.90 8.86
CA LYS A 48 10.92 7.18 8.58
C LYS A 48 9.43 7.15 8.91
N ALA A 49 8.75 6.03 8.66
CA ALA A 49 7.33 5.85 8.88
C ALA A 49 7.10 4.71 9.87
N ASN A 50 7.37 4.95 11.16
CA ASN A 50 7.42 3.87 12.14
C ASN A 50 6.01 3.37 12.54
N PRO A 51 5.58 2.21 12.03
CA PRO A 51 4.23 1.71 12.29
C PRO A 51 4.11 1.10 13.69
N TYR A 52 5.24 0.89 14.37
CA TYR A 52 5.30 0.40 15.74
C TYR A 52 4.52 1.30 16.68
N LEU A 53 4.37 2.59 16.41
CA LEU A 53 3.56 3.46 17.28
C LEU A 53 2.11 2.98 17.36
N VAL A 54 1.60 2.41 16.27
CA VAL A 54 0.27 1.78 16.24
C VAL A 54 0.30 0.44 16.95
N GLN A 55 1.21 -0.45 16.55
CA GLN A 55 1.27 -1.82 17.10
C GLN A 55 1.67 -1.89 18.58
N ALA A 56 2.46 -0.93 19.06
CA ALA A 56 2.85 -0.80 20.47
C ALA A 56 1.73 -0.18 21.33
N GLY A 57 0.55 0.07 20.75
CA GLY A 57 -0.62 0.57 21.45
C GLY A 57 -0.48 2.02 21.94
N LYS A 58 0.46 2.80 21.39
CA LYS A 58 0.66 4.20 21.82
C LYS A 58 -0.55 5.08 21.49
N ILE A 59 -1.27 4.74 20.43
CA ILE A 59 -2.52 5.40 20.04
C ILE A 59 -3.78 4.67 20.53
N GLY A 60 -3.64 3.61 21.32
CA GLY A 60 -4.76 2.76 21.74
C GLY A 60 -5.31 1.90 20.60
N GLU A 61 -6.63 1.70 20.57
CA GLU A 61 -7.30 0.92 19.53
C GLU A 61 -7.47 1.79 18.27
N PRO A 62 -7.00 1.34 17.08
CA PRO A 62 -7.22 2.06 15.83
C PRO A 62 -8.71 2.23 15.52
N GLN A 63 -9.09 3.43 15.09
CA GLN A 63 -10.48 3.79 14.76
C GLN A 63 -10.62 4.26 13.31
N ILE A 64 -9.72 5.15 12.86
CA ILE A 64 -9.71 5.68 11.49
C ILE A 64 -8.29 5.61 10.93
N ILE A 65 -8.16 5.03 9.74
CA ILE A 65 -6.91 4.94 8.98
C ILE A 65 -7.09 5.71 7.68
N LYS A 66 -6.18 6.62 7.36
CA LYS A 66 -6.17 7.37 6.10
C LYS A 66 -4.84 7.14 5.40
N VAL A 67 -4.91 6.83 4.11
CA VAL A 67 -3.74 6.72 3.24
C VAL A 67 -3.98 7.58 2.02
N THR A 68 -3.02 8.43 1.68
CA THR A 68 -3.00 9.19 0.43
C THR A 68 -1.77 8.79 -0.34
N SER A 69 -1.96 8.28 -1.56
CA SER A 69 -0.88 7.80 -2.42
C SER A 69 -1.09 8.34 -3.83
N ARG A 70 -0.23 9.28 -4.27
CA ARG A 70 -0.35 9.95 -5.57
C ARG A 70 0.99 9.96 -6.29
N ASP A 71 0.99 9.44 -7.51
CA ASP A 71 2.18 9.40 -8.35
C ASP A 71 2.41 10.75 -9.02
N PRO A 72 3.66 11.14 -9.34
CA PRO A 72 3.93 12.36 -10.09
C PRO A 72 3.31 12.32 -11.49
N GLU A 73 3.37 11.16 -12.15
CA GLU A 73 2.91 10.93 -13.52
C GLU A 73 2.37 9.51 -13.71
N ALA A 74 1.41 9.37 -14.62
CA ALA A 74 0.83 8.09 -14.98
C ALA A 74 1.82 7.23 -15.77
N PRO A 75 1.76 5.89 -15.66
CA PRO A 75 2.57 5.01 -16.50
C PRO A 75 2.13 5.10 -17.97
N PRO A 76 2.97 4.68 -18.93
CA PRO A 76 2.60 4.62 -20.34
C PRO A 76 1.34 3.77 -20.58
N ILE A 77 0.48 4.17 -21.53
CA ILE A 77 -0.78 3.46 -21.83
C ILE A 77 -0.55 1.99 -22.23
N SER A 78 0.60 1.65 -22.81
CA SER A 78 0.96 0.25 -23.09
C SER A 78 1.03 -0.61 -21.83
N TYR A 79 1.46 -0.02 -20.71
CA TYR A 79 1.52 -0.68 -19.41
C TYR A 79 0.15 -0.71 -18.72
N VAL A 80 -0.61 0.40 -18.76
CA VAL A 80 -1.98 0.48 -18.21
C VAL A 80 -2.86 -0.67 -18.70
N LYS A 81 -2.73 -1.07 -19.97
CA LYS A 81 -3.51 -2.17 -20.57
C LYS A 81 -3.22 -3.55 -19.96
N VAL A 82 -2.08 -3.74 -19.31
CA VAL A 82 -1.61 -5.04 -18.80
C VAL A 82 -1.39 -5.05 -17.29
N SER A 83 -1.55 -3.91 -16.61
CA SER A 83 -1.29 -3.76 -15.17
C SER A 83 -2.42 -4.30 -14.26
N GLY A 84 -3.53 -4.79 -14.83
CA GLY A 84 -4.72 -5.18 -14.08
C GLY A 84 -5.62 -4.01 -13.62
N GLY A 85 -5.12 -2.77 -13.77
CA GLY A 85 -5.78 -1.52 -13.43
C GLY A 85 -5.31 -0.91 -12.10
N ILE A 86 -5.69 0.34 -11.81
CA ILE A 86 -5.17 1.11 -10.65
C ILE A 86 -5.27 0.36 -9.32
N PHE A 87 -6.32 -0.45 -9.10
CA PHE A 87 -6.53 -1.17 -7.84
C PHE A 87 -5.57 -2.35 -7.62
N LEU A 88 -4.97 -2.88 -8.69
CA LEU A 88 -4.04 -4.01 -8.65
C LEU A 88 -2.59 -3.58 -8.91
N ASP A 89 -2.39 -2.39 -9.46
CA ASP A 89 -1.06 -1.85 -9.78
C ASP A 89 -0.60 -0.73 -8.82
N MET A 90 -1.52 0.03 -8.25
CA MET A 90 -1.20 1.19 -7.40
C MET A 90 -1.80 1.06 -6.01
N THR A 91 -3.12 0.91 -5.90
CA THR A 91 -3.79 0.81 -4.59
C THR A 91 -3.43 -0.47 -3.84
N ILE A 92 -2.84 -1.45 -4.52
CA ILE A 92 -2.43 -2.72 -3.92
C ILE A 92 -1.43 -2.54 -2.77
N HIS A 93 -0.54 -1.55 -2.87
CA HIS A 93 0.38 -1.14 -1.81
C HIS A 93 -0.38 -0.59 -0.60
N ASP A 94 -1.40 0.23 -0.86
CA ASP A 94 -2.22 0.83 0.19
C ASP A 94 -3.08 -0.21 0.91
N PHE A 95 -3.60 -1.20 0.19
CA PHE A 95 -4.37 -2.30 0.78
C PHE A 95 -3.54 -3.15 1.74
N ASP A 96 -2.27 -3.37 1.41
CA ASP A 96 -1.35 -4.01 2.33
C ASP A 96 -1.08 -3.13 3.56
N MET A 97 -0.71 -1.86 3.31
CA MET A 97 -0.41 -0.88 4.36
C MET A 97 -1.55 -0.76 5.39
N VAL A 98 -2.80 -0.64 4.94
CA VAL A 98 -3.94 -0.49 5.86
C VAL A 98 -4.27 -1.78 6.63
N ARG A 99 -4.05 -2.97 6.05
CA ARG A 99 -4.17 -4.23 6.80
C ARG A 99 -3.14 -4.27 7.93
N TYR A 100 -1.92 -3.90 7.60
CA TYR A 100 -0.82 -3.89 8.54
C TYR A 100 -1.02 -2.85 9.66
N LEU A 101 -1.42 -1.62 9.33
CA LEU A 101 -1.68 -0.55 10.29
C LEU A 101 -2.92 -0.82 11.15
N SER A 102 -3.97 -1.41 10.59
CA SER A 102 -5.17 -1.78 11.36
C SER A 102 -4.92 -2.98 12.28
N GLY A 103 -3.91 -3.80 12.00
CA GLY A 103 -3.74 -5.10 12.63
C GLY A 103 -4.93 -6.04 12.37
N SER A 104 -5.68 -5.82 11.30
CA SER A 104 -6.93 -6.51 11.02
C SER A 104 -7.16 -6.71 9.52
N ASP A 105 -7.92 -7.74 9.18
CA ASP A 105 -8.32 -7.94 7.79
C ASP A 105 -9.47 -6.99 7.40
N VAL A 106 -9.46 -6.58 6.14
CA VAL A 106 -10.57 -5.85 5.52
C VAL A 106 -11.77 -6.78 5.39
N LYS A 107 -12.93 -6.29 5.81
CA LYS A 107 -14.24 -6.96 5.72
C LYS A 107 -15.01 -6.51 4.49
N GLU A 108 -15.07 -5.21 4.22
CA GLU A 108 -15.89 -4.61 3.17
C GLU A 108 -15.18 -3.41 2.55
N VAL A 109 -15.35 -3.26 1.24
CA VAL A 109 -14.76 -2.21 0.39
C VAL A 109 -15.89 -1.49 -0.35
N TYR A 110 -15.82 -0.16 -0.42
CA TYR A 110 -16.61 0.64 -1.36
C TYR A 110 -15.71 1.62 -2.13
N THR A 111 -15.86 1.64 -3.45
CA THR A 111 -14.98 2.41 -4.35
C THR A 111 -15.76 3.43 -5.16
N ASN A 112 -15.26 4.68 -5.17
CA ASN A 112 -15.67 5.71 -6.12
C ASN A 112 -14.44 6.13 -6.93
N ALA A 113 -14.51 6.08 -8.26
CA ALA A 113 -13.37 6.35 -9.11
C ALA A 113 -13.77 7.02 -10.43
N ALA A 114 -12.83 7.73 -11.05
CA ALA A 114 -13.03 8.52 -12.25
C ALA A 114 -11.75 8.63 -13.09
N VAL A 115 -11.93 9.08 -14.33
CA VAL A 115 -10.86 9.47 -15.25
C VAL A 115 -10.83 11.00 -15.31
N LEU A 116 -9.86 11.61 -14.63
CA LEU A 116 -9.74 13.05 -14.44
C LEU A 116 -8.39 13.62 -14.93
N ILE A 117 -7.46 12.74 -15.33
CA ILE A 117 -6.08 13.09 -15.70
C ILE A 117 -5.85 12.90 -17.19
N ASP A 118 -6.11 11.70 -17.71
CA ASP A 118 -5.88 11.36 -19.13
C ASP A 118 -6.98 10.42 -19.64
N SER A 119 -7.75 10.89 -20.62
CA SER A 119 -8.83 10.09 -21.23
C SER A 119 -8.33 8.78 -21.83
N ALA A 120 -7.06 8.69 -22.25
CA ALA A 120 -6.49 7.46 -22.80
C ALA A 120 -6.42 6.32 -21.76
N ILE A 121 -6.38 6.63 -20.46
CA ILE A 121 -6.49 5.65 -19.37
C ILE A 121 -7.90 5.06 -19.34
N GLY A 122 -8.92 5.93 -19.47
CA GLY A 122 -10.32 5.52 -19.61
C GLY A 122 -10.58 4.66 -20.85
N ASP A 123 -10.00 5.05 -21.99
CA ASP A 123 -10.09 4.29 -23.25
C ASP A 123 -9.41 2.91 -23.14
N ALA A 124 -8.43 2.76 -22.25
CA ALA A 124 -7.80 1.49 -21.92
C ALA A 124 -8.60 0.63 -20.92
N GLY A 125 -9.71 1.14 -20.39
CA GLY A 125 -10.58 0.43 -19.45
C GLY A 125 -10.16 0.56 -17.98
N ASP A 126 -9.39 1.58 -17.63
CA ASP A 126 -8.93 1.87 -16.26
C ASP A 126 -9.39 3.26 -15.78
N VAL A 127 -9.13 3.57 -14.52
CA VAL A 127 -9.38 4.87 -13.88
C VAL A 127 -8.08 5.45 -13.33
N ASP A 128 -8.01 6.78 -13.21
CA ASP A 128 -6.77 7.47 -12.84
C ASP A 128 -6.84 8.15 -11.46
N THR A 129 -8.06 8.28 -10.92
CA THR A 129 -8.34 8.89 -9.62
C THR A 129 -9.37 8.04 -8.88
N ALA A 130 -9.09 7.67 -7.63
CA ALA A 130 -9.98 6.82 -6.84
C ALA A 130 -10.03 7.21 -5.36
N ILE A 131 -11.19 7.03 -4.74
CA ILE A 131 -11.41 7.04 -3.29
C ILE A 131 -11.99 5.68 -2.91
N ILE A 132 -11.31 4.98 -2.01
CA ILE A 132 -11.71 3.66 -1.52
C ILE A 132 -11.98 3.78 -0.02
N THR A 133 -13.14 3.31 0.42
CA THR A 133 -13.50 3.22 1.84
C THR A 133 -13.54 1.78 2.29
N LEU A 134 -13.04 1.52 3.49
CA LEU A 134 -12.81 0.19 4.03
C LEU A 134 -13.47 0.04 5.40
N LYS A 135 -14.01 -1.15 5.68
CA LYS A 135 -14.37 -1.60 7.03
C LYS A 135 -13.47 -2.77 7.41
N PHE A 136 -12.88 -2.72 8.60
CA PHE A 136 -12.04 -3.79 9.13
C PHE A 136 -12.84 -4.73 10.03
N LYS A 137 -12.36 -5.96 10.23
CA LYS A 137 -13.00 -6.95 11.11
C LYS A 137 -13.01 -6.51 12.58
N ASN A 138 -12.02 -5.73 13.02
CA ASN A 138 -11.95 -5.14 14.36
C ASN A 138 -12.88 -3.92 14.57
N GLY A 139 -13.63 -3.50 13.54
CA GLY A 139 -14.56 -2.37 13.61
C GLY A 139 -13.96 -1.01 13.25
N ALA A 140 -12.64 -0.92 13.01
CA ALA A 140 -12.03 0.29 12.46
C ALA A 140 -12.56 0.56 11.04
N ILE A 141 -12.39 1.80 10.58
CA ILE A 141 -12.69 2.22 9.21
C ILE A 141 -11.46 2.83 8.55
N GLY A 142 -11.38 2.69 7.22
CA GLY A 142 -10.26 3.19 6.42
C GLY A 142 -10.73 4.02 5.23
N VAL A 143 -9.87 4.94 4.79
CA VAL A 143 -10.00 5.62 3.51
C VAL A 143 -8.65 5.67 2.80
N ILE A 144 -8.65 5.35 1.52
CA ILE A 144 -7.49 5.48 0.62
C ILE A 144 -7.90 6.44 -0.49
N ASP A 145 -7.06 7.42 -0.82
CA ASP A 145 -7.20 8.22 -2.03
C ASP A 145 -5.97 8.09 -2.94
N ASN A 146 -6.22 7.76 -4.22
CA ASN A 146 -5.22 7.61 -5.23
C ASN A 146 -5.39 8.60 -6.38
N SER A 147 -4.26 9.03 -6.94
CA SER A 147 -4.18 9.81 -8.17
C SER A 147 -2.93 9.42 -8.94
N ARG A 148 -3.05 9.16 -10.24
CA ARG A 148 -1.91 8.93 -11.13
C ARG A 148 -1.10 10.20 -11.45
N LYS A 149 -1.51 11.36 -10.93
CA LYS A 149 -0.79 12.62 -11.17
C LYS A 149 -0.88 13.57 -9.98
N ALA A 150 0.27 13.91 -9.44
CA ALA A 150 0.50 14.97 -8.47
C ALA A 150 1.63 15.86 -8.99
N ALA A 151 1.29 17.07 -9.44
CA ALA A 151 2.25 18.01 -10.05
C ALA A 151 3.40 18.44 -9.12
N TYR A 152 3.35 18.07 -7.84
CA TYR A 152 4.32 18.41 -6.81
C TYR A 152 5.22 17.24 -6.40
N GLY A 153 5.09 16.05 -6.99
CA GLY A 153 5.92 14.88 -6.66
C GLY A 153 5.11 13.74 -6.01
N TYR A 154 5.81 12.76 -5.44
CA TYR A 154 5.16 11.61 -4.79
C TYR A 154 4.49 12.05 -3.48
N ASP A 155 3.16 11.97 -3.43
CA ASP A 155 2.39 12.22 -2.22
C ASP A 155 2.07 10.89 -1.54
N GLN A 156 2.74 10.60 -0.44
CA GLN A 156 2.67 9.34 0.29
C GLN A 156 2.50 9.66 1.78
N ARG A 157 1.25 9.74 2.22
CA ARG A 157 0.89 10.16 3.58
C ARG A 157 0.00 9.16 4.26
N VAL A 158 0.18 9.02 5.56
CA VAL A 158 -0.59 8.12 6.41
C VAL A 158 -1.04 8.85 7.67
N GLU A 159 -2.27 8.62 8.10
CA GLU A 159 -2.79 9.04 9.40
C GLU A 159 -3.51 7.86 10.05
N VAL A 160 -3.18 7.54 11.30
CA VAL A 160 -3.93 6.58 12.11
C VAL A 160 -4.41 7.26 13.37
N PHE A 161 -5.72 7.38 13.51
CA PHE A 161 -6.39 7.88 14.70
C PHE A 161 -6.92 6.69 15.52
N GLY A 162 -6.66 6.72 16.83
CA GLY A 162 -7.10 5.70 17.76
C GLY A 162 -7.59 6.26 19.09
N SER A 163 -8.02 5.37 19.97
CA SER A 163 -8.70 5.75 21.22
C SER A 163 -7.86 6.57 22.22
N LYS A 164 -6.53 6.61 22.05
CA LYS A 164 -5.59 7.33 22.95
C LYS A 164 -4.74 8.38 22.25
N GLY A 165 -4.92 8.58 20.94
CA GLY A 165 -4.12 9.55 20.18
C GLY A 165 -4.13 9.29 18.69
N SER A 166 -3.18 9.92 17.98
CA SER A 166 -2.98 9.70 16.56
C SER A 166 -1.50 9.70 16.20
N VAL A 167 -1.18 9.10 15.05
CA VAL A 167 0.12 9.19 14.41
C VAL A 167 -0.08 9.61 12.95
N THR A 168 0.79 10.49 12.46
CA THR A 168 0.77 10.95 11.07
C THR A 168 2.17 10.84 10.49
N VAL A 169 2.25 10.34 9.27
CA VAL A 169 3.46 10.32 8.44
C VAL A 169 3.26 11.31 7.31
N SER A 170 4.16 12.29 7.22
CA SER A 170 4.18 13.31 6.16
C SER A 170 5.11 12.89 5.02
N ASN A 171 5.08 13.62 3.92
CA ASN A 171 5.95 13.38 2.77
C ASN A 171 7.44 13.47 3.12
N ASP A 172 8.25 12.61 2.50
CA ASP A 172 9.71 12.69 2.54
C ASP A 172 10.19 13.79 1.59
N THR A 173 11.04 14.68 2.06
CA THR A 173 11.55 15.85 1.33
C THR A 173 13.07 15.87 1.41
N ASP A 174 13.75 16.46 0.43
CA ASP A 174 15.22 16.51 0.41
C ASP A 174 15.80 17.46 1.47
N SER A 175 14.99 18.41 1.96
CA SER A 175 15.38 19.35 3.01
C SER A 175 14.18 19.74 3.87
N SER A 176 14.44 19.91 5.17
CA SER A 176 13.46 20.42 6.14
C SER A 176 13.48 21.96 6.23
N ALA A 177 14.22 22.64 5.35
CA ALA A 177 14.32 24.09 5.36
C ALA A 177 12.97 24.74 5.03
N VAL A 178 12.66 25.82 5.75
CA VAL A 178 11.52 26.69 5.50
C VAL A 178 12.04 28.09 5.25
N LEU A 179 11.81 28.61 4.03
CA LEU A 179 12.19 29.97 3.65
C LEU A 179 11.01 30.91 3.90
N SER A 180 11.20 31.91 4.77
CA SER A 180 10.20 32.94 5.06
C SER A 180 10.68 34.29 4.53
N THR A 181 9.97 34.85 3.55
CA THR A 181 10.26 36.15 2.92
C THR A 181 8.99 37.00 2.85
N GLU A 182 9.09 38.22 2.31
CA GLU A 182 7.93 39.07 2.01
C GLU A 182 6.97 38.41 1.00
N ASP A 183 7.49 37.56 0.11
CA ASP A 183 6.72 36.87 -0.93
C ASP A 183 5.94 35.65 -0.39
N GLY A 184 6.31 35.12 0.78
CA GLY A 184 5.60 34.01 1.41
C GLY A 184 6.48 33.07 2.24
N VAL A 185 5.89 31.92 2.57
CA VAL A 185 6.55 30.81 3.27
C VAL A 185 6.64 29.63 2.32
N PHE A 186 7.86 29.21 2.01
CA PHE A 186 8.16 28.14 1.06
C PHE A 186 8.86 26.97 1.78
N SER A 187 8.51 25.76 1.39
CA SER A 187 9.15 24.52 1.83
C SER A 187 9.48 23.63 0.63
N GLU A 188 10.29 22.61 0.85
CA GLU A 188 10.61 21.64 -0.20
C GLU A 188 9.38 20.87 -0.69
N LYS A 189 9.48 20.43 -1.95
CA LYS A 189 8.55 19.46 -2.53
C LYS A 189 8.87 18.05 -2.03
N PRO A 190 7.89 17.15 -2.01
CA PRO A 190 8.15 15.73 -1.87
C PRO A 190 9.14 15.23 -2.93
N LYS A 191 9.88 14.17 -2.60
CA LYS A 191 10.76 13.49 -3.55
C LYS A 191 10.01 13.09 -4.82
N TYR A 192 10.68 13.24 -5.98
CA TYR A 192 10.05 13.08 -7.28
C TYR A 192 10.28 11.70 -7.92
N PHE A 193 11.31 10.96 -7.51
CA PHE A 193 11.67 9.66 -8.11
C PHE A 193 11.58 8.52 -7.10
N PHE A 194 10.91 7.41 -7.47
CA PHE A 194 10.64 6.29 -6.57
C PHE A 194 11.92 5.65 -6.01
N LEU A 195 12.98 5.51 -6.81
CA LEU A 195 14.26 4.96 -6.37
C LEU A 195 14.93 5.84 -5.31
N GLU A 196 14.84 7.16 -5.40
CA GLU A 196 15.36 8.08 -4.37
C GLU A 196 14.58 8.00 -3.06
N ARG A 197 13.35 7.48 -3.14
CA ARG A 197 12.43 7.33 -2.03
C ARG A 197 12.51 5.96 -1.36
N TYR A 198 12.72 4.88 -2.12
CA TYR A 198 12.58 3.49 -1.66
C TYR A 198 13.87 2.68 -1.62
N LYS A 199 15.00 3.23 -2.08
CA LYS A 199 16.29 2.51 -2.08
C LYS A 199 16.62 1.85 -0.73
N ASP A 200 16.40 2.54 0.38
CA ASP A 200 16.73 2.01 1.70
C ASP A 200 15.77 0.87 2.10
N SER A 201 14.49 0.97 1.72
CA SER A 201 13.48 -0.08 1.92
C SER A 201 13.87 -1.38 1.21
N PHE A 202 14.29 -1.29 -0.05
CA PHE A 202 14.78 -2.45 -0.81
C PHE A 202 16.00 -3.12 -0.17
N VAL A 203 16.91 -2.32 0.39
CA VAL A 203 18.11 -2.86 1.06
C VAL A 203 17.73 -3.63 2.33
N GLU A 204 16.82 -3.10 3.15
CA GLU A 204 16.39 -3.80 4.37
C GLU A 204 15.53 -5.03 4.07
N GLU A 205 14.67 -4.98 3.05
CA GLU A 205 13.91 -6.15 2.58
C GLU A 205 14.86 -7.32 2.23
N LEU A 206 15.86 -7.05 1.38
CA LEU A 206 16.84 -8.07 1.00
C LEU A 206 17.62 -8.60 2.20
N ARG A 207 18.00 -7.74 3.15
CA ARG A 207 18.70 -8.17 4.37
C ARG A 207 17.84 -9.11 5.20
N GLU A 208 16.58 -8.79 5.43
CA GLU A 208 15.70 -9.65 6.23
C GLU A 208 15.38 -10.95 5.52
N PHE A 209 15.23 -10.91 4.21
CA PHE A 209 15.11 -12.11 3.40
C PHE A 209 16.34 -13.02 3.57
N PHE A 210 17.55 -12.48 3.41
CA PHE A 210 18.78 -13.24 3.61
C PHE A 210 18.95 -13.75 5.04
N ASP A 211 18.56 -12.96 6.04
CA ASP A 211 18.58 -13.38 7.43
C ASP A 211 17.59 -14.52 7.69
N ALA A 212 16.40 -14.49 7.11
CA ALA A 212 15.41 -15.57 7.21
C ALA A 212 15.95 -16.87 6.60
N VAL A 213 16.53 -16.78 5.39
CA VAL A 213 17.17 -17.93 4.71
C VAL A 213 18.34 -18.49 5.53
N LYS A 214 19.21 -17.61 6.03
CA LYS A 214 20.41 -18.01 6.78
C LYS A 214 20.08 -18.71 8.10
N ASN A 215 19.00 -18.28 8.76
CA ASN A 215 18.65 -18.75 10.10
C ASN A 215 17.51 -19.76 10.12
N ASP A 216 16.98 -20.15 8.96
CA ASP A 216 15.84 -21.05 8.84
C ASP A 216 14.64 -20.58 9.68
N THR A 217 14.24 -19.33 9.46
CA THR A 217 13.10 -18.71 10.14
C THR A 217 12.09 -18.17 9.14
N ASP A 218 10.83 -18.06 9.57
CA ASP A 218 9.79 -17.40 8.80
C ASP A 218 10.19 -15.99 8.34
N THR A 219 9.78 -15.64 7.13
CA THR A 219 9.86 -14.26 6.65
C THR A 219 8.85 -13.39 7.41
N PRO A 220 9.15 -12.10 7.60
CA PRO A 220 8.19 -11.14 8.16
C PRO A 220 6.92 -10.99 7.31
N VAL A 221 7.05 -11.30 6.00
CA VAL A 221 6.03 -11.21 4.96
C VAL A 221 5.72 -12.60 4.47
N SER A 222 4.47 -13.03 4.55
CA SER A 222 4.04 -14.34 4.04
C SER A 222 3.40 -14.23 2.65
N GLY A 223 3.27 -15.35 1.94
CA GLY A 223 2.48 -15.37 0.69
C GLY A 223 1.03 -14.92 0.88
N MET A 224 0.47 -15.10 2.08
CA MET A 224 -0.87 -14.60 2.43
C MET A 224 -0.95 -13.08 2.50
N ASP A 225 0.16 -12.41 2.84
CA ASP A 225 0.25 -10.95 2.81
C ASP A 225 0.36 -10.43 1.39
N GLY A 226 0.83 -11.25 0.45
CA GLY A 226 0.71 -10.98 -1.00
C GLY A 226 -0.71 -11.21 -1.54
N LEU A 227 -1.38 -12.28 -1.10
CA LEU A 227 -2.70 -12.67 -1.59
C LEU A 227 -3.82 -11.72 -1.14
N LYS A 228 -3.83 -11.33 0.14
CA LYS A 228 -4.95 -10.54 0.70
C LYS A 228 -5.15 -9.18 0.03
N PRO A 229 -4.12 -8.38 -0.26
CA PRO A 229 -4.27 -7.13 -1.01
C PRO A 229 -4.80 -7.34 -2.42
N VAL A 230 -4.43 -8.43 -3.11
CA VAL A 230 -5.00 -8.79 -4.43
C VAL A 230 -6.52 -9.00 -4.31
N LEU A 231 -6.97 -9.77 -3.31
CA LEU A 231 -8.41 -9.98 -3.07
C LEU A 231 -9.15 -8.66 -2.78
N ILE A 232 -8.53 -7.76 -2.03
CA ILE A 232 -9.08 -6.43 -1.75
C ILE A 232 -9.13 -5.58 -3.02
N GLY A 233 -8.10 -5.61 -3.87
CA GLY A 233 -8.08 -4.91 -5.15
C GLY A 233 -9.14 -5.42 -6.14
N LEU A 234 -9.35 -6.73 -6.20
CA LEU A 234 -10.46 -7.33 -6.94
C LEU A 234 -11.83 -6.91 -6.38
N ALA A 235 -11.97 -6.85 -5.04
CA ALA A 235 -13.18 -6.34 -4.39
C ALA A 235 -13.43 -4.86 -4.71
N ALA A 236 -12.38 -4.04 -4.72
CA ALA A 236 -12.44 -2.62 -5.06
C ALA A 236 -12.89 -2.41 -6.52
N LYS A 237 -12.32 -3.19 -7.46
CA LYS A 237 -12.74 -3.18 -8.87
C LYS A 237 -14.21 -3.59 -9.03
N LYS A 238 -14.62 -4.68 -8.37
CA LYS A 238 -16.02 -5.12 -8.38
C LYS A 238 -16.96 -4.08 -7.78
N SER A 239 -16.57 -3.45 -6.67
CA SER A 239 -17.33 -2.39 -6.03
C SER A 239 -17.55 -1.19 -6.94
N TYR A 240 -16.51 -0.77 -7.65
CA TYR A 240 -16.60 0.31 -8.65
C TYR A 240 -17.57 -0.04 -9.78
N LEU A 241 -17.45 -1.24 -10.36
CA LEU A 241 -18.28 -1.69 -11.47
C LEU A 241 -19.77 -1.86 -11.07
N GLU A 242 -20.02 -2.34 -9.86
CA GLU A 242 -21.39 -2.61 -9.36
C GLU A 242 -22.00 -1.43 -8.58
N ASN A 243 -21.24 -0.36 -8.34
CA ASN A 243 -21.63 0.82 -7.56
C ASN A 243 -22.25 0.45 -6.19
N ARG A 244 -21.62 -0.48 -5.47
CA ARG A 244 -22.07 -0.94 -4.15
C ARG A 244 -20.89 -1.45 -3.30
N PRO A 245 -21.05 -1.53 -1.97
CA PRO A 245 -20.06 -2.20 -1.13
C PRO A 245 -19.91 -3.69 -1.49
N VAL A 246 -18.69 -4.20 -1.45
CA VAL A 246 -18.33 -5.59 -1.71
C VAL A 246 -17.52 -6.12 -0.54
N LYS A 247 -17.84 -7.32 -0.06
CA LYS A 247 -17.05 -7.95 0.99
C LYS A 247 -15.81 -8.59 0.39
N ALA A 248 -14.68 -8.48 1.07
CA ALA A 248 -13.43 -9.09 0.61
C ALA A 248 -13.52 -10.62 0.60
N GLU A 249 -14.34 -11.23 1.47
CA GLU A 249 -14.58 -12.68 1.53
C GLU A 249 -15.42 -13.23 0.36
N ASP A 250 -16.13 -12.37 -0.39
CA ASP A 250 -16.95 -12.76 -1.54
C ASP A 250 -16.12 -12.84 -2.85
N ILE A 251 -14.81 -12.61 -2.78
CA ILE A 251 -13.90 -12.65 -3.93
C ILE A 251 -13.20 -14.00 -3.96
N GLU A 252 -13.38 -14.71 -5.07
CA GLU A 252 -12.70 -15.97 -5.37
C GLU A 252 -11.63 -15.74 -6.43
N LEU A 253 -10.50 -16.43 -6.28
CA LEU A 253 -9.47 -16.57 -7.32
C LEU A 253 -9.80 -17.76 -8.22
#